data_AF-A0A8J4BTF1-F1
#
_entry.id   AF-A0A8J4BTF1-F1
#
_cell.length_a   1.000
_cell.length_b   1.000
_cell.length_c   1.000
_cell.angle_alpha   90.00
_cell.angle_beta   90.00
_cell.angle_gamma   90.00
#
_symmetry.space_group_name_H-M   'P 1'
#
loop_
_entity.id
_entity.type
_entity.pdbx_description
1 polymer ?
#
loop_
_entity_poly.entity_id
_entity_poly.type
_entity_poly.pdbx_seq_one_letter_code
_entity_poly.pdbx_strand_id
1 'polypeptide(L)'
;MQKGDYVFSVDLKSGYHHVDMDGRYWTYLGFYWEQHFYVFTQLPFGLAPACWAFTKITRELLYLWRSERLRNTRYLDNSAHMALSVLDAQAMQRTVFSDFEKAGFIVNVDKSTIIPAQQFKYLGAIVDTVTGTITVPDEKRAAVMKNINTLLANTRRCQVHAITSLVGTILSMSYSFGDIFVLMTRCMTMWVNRALADAHTFQSHIPLDAEAAGELMFWRQSFSMFDGIKPI
;
A
#
# COMPACT_ATOMS: atom_id res chain seq x y z
N MET A 1 -1.71 -0.82 -19.32
CA MET A 1 -2.23 -2.20 -19.24
C MET A 1 -3.31 -2.32 -20.27
N GLN A 2 -3.27 -3.39 -21.06
CA GLN A 2 -4.22 -3.69 -22.12
C GLN A 2 -4.90 -5.02 -21.81
N LYS A 3 -6.08 -5.23 -22.41
CA LYS A 3 -6.83 -6.47 -22.25
C LYS A 3 -5.98 -7.66 -22.70
N GLY A 4 -5.88 -8.67 -21.86
CA GLY A 4 -5.14 -9.90 -22.10
C GLY A 4 -3.63 -9.83 -21.84
N ASP A 5 -3.08 -8.70 -21.37
CA ASP A 5 -1.66 -8.59 -21.01
C ASP A 5 -1.27 -9.66 -19.96
N TYR A 6 -0.13 -10.32 -20.17
CA TYR A 6 0.56 -11.08 -19.14
C TYR A 6 1.41 -10.12 -18.31
N VAL A 7 1.25 -10.18 -16.99
CA VAL A 7 1.90 -9.25 -16.05
C VAL A 7 2.72 -10.02 -15.03
N PHE A 8 3.92 -9.52 -14.75
CA PHE A 8 4.67 -9.88 -13.55
C PHE A 8 4.86 -8.62 -12.70
N SER A 9 4.92 -8.79 -11.39
CA SER A 9 5.14 -7.70 -10.44
C SER A 9 6.42 -7.94 -9.64
N VAL A 10 7.07 -6.85 -9.27
CA VAL A 10 8.31 -6.84 -8.50
C VAL A 10 8.08 -5.99 -7.25
N ASP A 11 8.29 -6.60 -6.10
CA ASP A 11 8.41 -5.94 -4.79
C ASP A 11 9.89 -5.87 -4.43
N LEU A 12 10.40 -4.69 -4.10
CA LEU A 12 11.79 -4.53 -3.64
C LEU A 12 11.88 -4.77 -2.13
N LYS A 13 12.76 -5.68 -1.72
CA LYS A 13 12.93 -6.03 -0.30
C LYS A 13 13.56 -4.84 0.43
N SER A 14 12.83 -4.24 1.37
CA SER A 14 13.33 -3.09 2.14
C SER A 14 13.90 -1.97 1.25
N GLY A 15 13.21 -1.65 0.15
CA GLY A 15 13.74 -0.83 -0.96
C GLY A 15 14.53 0.41 -0.55
N TYR A 16 13.97 1.23 0.36
CA TYR A 16 14.61 2.45 0.87
C TYR A 16 16.00 2.19 1.49
N HIS A 17 16.17 1.09 2.20
CA HIS A 17 17.43 0.75 2.87
C HIS A 17 18.54 0.35 1.88
N HIS A 18 18.28 0.25 0.58
CA HIS A 18 19.32 0.09 -0.44
C HIS A 18 20.01 1.41 -0.80
N VAL A 19 19.49 2.55 -0.32
CA VAL A 19 20.04 3.88 -0.59
C VAL A 19 20.79 4.37 0.64
N ASP A 20 22.09 4.57 0.52
CA ASP A 20 22.90 5.10 1.62
C ASP A 20 22.58 6.58 1.89
N MET A 21 22.61 6.94 3.17
CA MET A 21 22.59 8.33 3.61
C MET A 21 24.01 8.86 3.71
N ASP A 22 24.21 10.09 3.23
CA ASP A 22 25.47 10.80 3.41
C ASP A 22 25.77 10.99 4.91
N GLY A 23 26.99 10.60 5.31
CA GLY A 23 27.46 10.58 6.69
C GLY A 23 27.30 11.90 7.44
N ARG A 24 27.26 13.03 6.72
CA ARG A 24 27.03 14.36 7.30
C ARG A 24 25.64 14.52 7.93
N TYR A 25 24.66 13.72 7.50
CA TYR A 25 23.29 13.79 8.00
C TYR A 25 22.96 12.76 9.07
N TRP A 26 23.84 11.80 9.34
CA TRP A 26 23.60 10.73 10.32
C TRP A 26 23.23 11.27 11.70
N THR A 27 23.81 12.40 12.10
CA THR A 27 23.50 13.06 13.39
C THR A 27 22.02 13.44 13.55
N TYR A 28 21.24 13.53 12.48
CA TYR A 28 19.81 13.88 12.51
C TYR A 28 18.90 12.65 12.40
N LEU A 29 19.45 11.46 12.20
CA LEU A 29 18.71 10.22 11.95
C LEU A 29 18.80 9.23 13.13
N GLY A 30 19.15 9.74 14.31
CA GLY A 30 19.30 8.94 15.51
C GLY A 30 17.99 8.77 16.29
N PHE A 31 17.82 7.63 16.93
CA PHE A 31 16.72 7.38 17.86
C PHE A 31 17.20 6.52 19.04
N TYR A 32 16.51 6.66 20.17
CA TYR A 32 16.81 5.92 21.40
C TYR A 32 15.74 4.87 21.65
N TRP A 33 16.16 3.62 21.85
CA TRP A 33 15.28 2.50 22.09
C TRP A 33 15.95 1.47 23.01
N GLU A 34 15.22 0.97 24.00
CA GLU A 34 15.70 -0.04 24.97
C GLU A 34 17.11 0.23 25.52
N GLN A 35 17.35 1.46 25.97
CA GLN A 35 18.63 1.91 26.53
C GLN A 35 19.80 2.00 25.55
N HIS A 36 19.55 1.86 24.24
CA HIS A 36 20.55 1.96 23.20
C HIS A 36 20.22 3.10 22.24
N PHE A 37 21.27 3.77 21.76
CA PHE A 37 21.16 4.79 20.72
C PHE A 37 21.51 4.17 19.37
N TYR A 38 20.61 4.31 18.41
CA TYR A 38 20.76 3.81 17.05
C TYR A 38 20.77 4.98 16.08
N VAL A 39 21.48 4.82 14.97
CA VAL A 39 21.52 5.81 13.90
C VAL A 39 21.32 5.10 12.57
N PHE A 40 20.40 5.60 11.76
CA PHE A 40 20.25 5.12 10.39
C PHE A 40 21.40 5.61 9.52
N THR A 41 22.09 4.67 8.86
CA THR A 41 23.11 4.97 7.85
C THR A 41 22.57 4.84 6.42
N GLN A 42 21.42 4.19 6.26
CA GLN A 42 20.65 4.12 5.01
C GLN A 42 19.37 4.95 5.12
N LEU A 43 18.72 5.21 3.98
CA LEU A 43 17.55 6.06 3.89
C LEU A 43 16.39 5.48 4.72
N PRO A 44 16.01 6.11 5.85
CA PRO A 44 15.04 5.50 6.75
C PRO A 44 13.60 5.70 6.28
N PHE A 45 12.75 4.72 6.58
CA PHE A 45 11.31 4.88 6.44
C PHE A 45 10.79 6.00 7.35
N GLY A 46 9.82 6.76 6.84
CA GLY A 46 9.20 7.86 7.60
C GLY A 46 9.95 9.19 7.53
N LEU A 47 11.16 9.22 6.96
CA LEU A 47 11.85 10.47 6.65
C LEU A 47 11.11 11.19 5.50
N ALA A 48 10.72 12.44 5.71
CA ALA A 48 9.88 13.20 4.77
C ALA A 48 10.34 13.14 3.30
N PRO A 49 11.64 13.38 2.95
CA PRO A 49 12.12 13.27 1.57
C PRO A 49 12.37 11.83 1.08
N ALA A 50 12.25 10.80 1.92
CA ALA A 50 12.66 9.45 1.54
C ALA A 50 11.91 8.93 0.31
N CYS A 51 10.57 9.08 0.28
CA CYS A 51 9.75 8.66 -0.85
C CYS A 51 10.17 9.36 -2.14
N TRP A 52 10.46 10.66 -2.07
CA TRP A 52 10.92 11.43 -3.22
C TRP A 52 12.29 10.95 -3.71
N ALA A 53 13.27 10.83 -2.82
CA ALA A 53 14.63 10.41 -3.16
C ALA A 53 14.63 9.02 -3.78
N PHE A 54 13.96 8.07 -3.13
CA PHE A 54 13.85 6.70 -3.62
C PHE A 54 13.17 6.66 -4.98
N THR A 55 12.05 7.38 -5.15
CA THR A 55 11.35 7.47 -6.44
C THR A 55 12.27 7.99 -7.54
N LYS A 56 13.02 9.06 -7.29
CA LYS A 56 13.93 9.68 -8.26
C LYS A 56 15.02 8.73 -8.75
N ILE A 57 15.64 7.97 -7.85
CA ILE A 57 16.72 7.03 -8.17
C ILE A 57 16.21 5.90 -9.09
N THR A 58 15.19 5.18 -8.61
CA THR A 58 14.64 4.00 -9.29
C THR A 58 13.83 4.36 -10.54
N ARG A 59 13.44 5.63 -10.72
CA ARG A 59 12.80 6.10 -11.96
C ARG A 59 13.75 6.03 -13.16
N GLU A 60 15.06 6.09 -12.95
CA GLU A 60 16.03 5.99 -14.05
C GLU A 60 16.01 4.59 -14.70
N LEU A 61 15.79 3.52 -13.92
CA LEU A 61 15.52 2.18 -14.45
C LEU A 61 14.23 2.12 -15.27
N LEU A 62 13.17 2.82 -14.82
CA LEU A 62 11.94 2.90 -15.60
C LEU A 62 12.13 3.59 -16.94
N TYR A 63 12.95 4.65 -17.00
CA TYR A 63 13.26 5.33 -18.25
C TYR A 63 14.04 4.43 -19.21
N LEU A 64 15.03 3.69 -18.70
CA LEU A 64 15.77 2.70 -19.47
C LEU A 64 14.80 1.69 -20.12
N TRP A 65 13.98 1.01 -19.33
CA TRP A 65 13.04 0.02 -19.84
C TRP A 65 12.03 0.60 -20.83
N ARG A 66 11.53 1.82 -20.61
CA ARG A 66 10.60 2.48 -21.54
C ARG A 66 11.28 2.85 -22.86
N SER A 67 12.57 3.23 -22.82
CA SER A 67 13.35 3.50 -24.03
C SER A 67 13.52 2.24 -24.91
N GLU A 68 13.54 1.07 -24.27
CA GLU A 68 13.55 -0.26 -24.91
C GLU A 68 12.15 -0.80 -25.25
N ARG A 69 11.10 0.04 -25.11
CA ARG A 69 9.69 -0.32 -25.36
C ARG A 69 9.13 -1.38 -24.40
N LEU A 70 9.76 -1.61 -23.25
CA LEU A 70 9.24 -2.48 -22.20
C LEU A 70 8.18 -1.73 -21.39
N ARG A 71 6.92 -2.17 -21.47
CA ARG A 71 5.79 -1.52 -20.81
C ARG A 71 5.81 -1.82 -19.31
N ASN A 72 5.84 -0.76 -18.50
CA ASN A 72 5.91 -0.87 -17.04
C ASN A 72 5.14 0.26 -16.33
N THR A 73 4.74 -0.03 -15.10
CA THR A 73 4.22 0.94 -14.12
C THR A 73 4.89 0.71 -12.77
N ARG A 74 4.89 1.74 -11.92
CA ARG A 74 5.51 1.68 -10.61
C ARG A 74 4.79 2.56 -9.61
N TYR A 75 4.76 2.09 -8.37
CA TYR A 75 4.36 2.83 -7.19
C TYR A 75 5.28 2.48 -6.02
N LEU A 76 6.10 3.44 -5.59
CA LEU A 76 7.11 3.26 -4.52
C LEU A 76 7.99 2.02 -4.76
N ASP A 77 7.99 1.04 -3.85
CA ASP A 77 8.78 -0.20 -3.97
C ASP A 77 8.17 -1.26 -4.89
N ASN A 78 6.94 -1.04 -5.34
CA ASN A 78 6.19 -1.98 -6.18
C ASN A 78 6.27 -1.55 -7.65
N SER A 79 6.59 -2.48 -8.56
CA SER A 79 6.47 -2.27 -9.99
C SER A 79 5.73 -3.42 -10.67
N ALA A 80 5.07 -3.14 -11.79
CA ALA A 80 4.41 -4.13 -12.62
C ALA A 80 4.81 -3.92 -14.08
N HIS A 81 5.05 -5.04 -14.77
CA HIS A 81 5.62 -5.09 -16.11
C HIS A 81 4.75 -5.99 -16.98
N MET A 82 4.49 -5.58 -18.21
CA MET A 82 3.39 -6.16 -19.00
C MET A 82 3.74 -6.40 -20.46
N ALA A 83 3.43 -7.59 -20.95
CA ALA A 83 3.65 -8.01 -22.33
C ALA A 83 2.42 -8.72 -22.90
N LEU A 84 2.32 -8.76 -24.24
CA LEU A 84 1.17 -9.37 -24.94
C LEU A 84 1.22 -10.91 -24.93
N SER A 85 2.40 -11.49 -24.75
CA SER A 85 2.59 -12.94 -24.64
C SER A 85 3.34 -13.31 -23.37
N VAL A 86 3.12 -14.54 -22.88
CA VAL A 86 3.84 -15.08 -21.73
C VAL A 86 5.35 -15.16 -21.99
N LEU A 87 5.76 -15.49 -23.21
CA LEU A 87 7.17 -15.61 -23.59
C LEU A 87 7.88 -14.25 -23.56
N ASP A 88 7.23 -13.21 -24.09
CA ASP A 88 7.74 -11.85 -24.03
C ASP A 88 7.80 -11.33 -22.59
N ALA A 89 6.80 -11.65 -21.77
CA ALA A 89 6.79 -11.30 -20.35
C ALA A 89 7.96 -11.95 -19.61
N GLN A 90 8.24 -13.22 -19.88
CA GLN A 90 9.38 -13.94 -19.30
C GLN A 90 10.72 -13.39 -19.79
N ALA A 91 10.83 -13.00 -21.06
CA ALA A 91 12.04 -12.35 -21.58
C ALA A 91 12.28 -10.99 -20.91
N MET A 92 11.25 -10.16 -20.85
CA MET A 92 11.27 -8.86 -20.16
C MET A 92 11.66 -9.00 -18.69
N GLN A 93 11.13 -10.01 -18.00
CA GLN A 93 11.45 -10.28 -16.60
C GLN A 93 12.92 -10.54 -16.38
N ARG A 94 13.56 -11.36 -17.23
CA ARG A 94 15.00 -11.64 -17.10
C ARG A 94 15.82 -10.36 -17.22
N THR A 95 15.48 -9.48 -18.15
CA THR A 95 16.11 -8.17 -18.29
C THR A 95 15.89 -7.32 -17.03
N VAL A 96 14.64 -7.14 -16.60
CA VAL A 96 14.28 -6.31 -15.45
C VAL A 96 14.96 -6.79 -14.16
N PHE A 97 15.01 -8.10 -13.92
CA PHE A 97 15.64 -8.67 -12.73
C PHE A 97 17.16 -8.48 -12.77
N SER A 98 17.77 -8.70 -13.94
CA SER A 98 19.22 -8.45 -14.12
C SER A 98 19.57 -6.98 -13.91
N ASP A 99 18.73 -6.06 -14.37
CA ASP A 99 18.97 -4.62 -14.22
C ASP A 99 18.80 -4.16 -12.76
N PHE A 100 17.80 -4.69 -12.05
CA PHE A 100 17.66 -4.45 -10.61
C PHE A 100 18.88 -4.95 -9.84
N GLU A 101 19.35 -6.17 -10.13
CA GLU A 101 20.53 -6.74 -9.49
C GLU A 101 21.79 -5.91 -9.76
N LYS A 102 22.03 -5.53 -11.02
CA LYS A 102 23.16 -4.66 -11.40
C LYS A 102 23.10 -3.28 -10.74
N ALA A 103 21.90 -2.76 -10.51
CA ALA A 103 21.68 -1.50 -9.80
C ALA A 103 21.78 -1.64 -8.26
N GLY A 104 22.04 -2.85 -7.74
CA GLY A 104 22.19 -3.12 -6.31
C GLY A 104 20.86 -3.30 -5.56
N PHE A 105 19.74 -3.45 -6.26
CA PHE A 105 18.44 -3.69 -5.64
C PHE A 105 18.18 -5.19 -5.44
N ILE A 106 17.59 -5.52 -4.28
CA ILE A 106 17.18 -6.89 -3.95
C ILE A 106 15.68 -7.04 -4.22
N VAL A 107 15.33 -7.97 -5.11
CA VAL A 107 13.94 -8.34 -5.38
C VAL A 107 13.43 -9.28 -4.29
N ASN A 108 12.24 -8.99 -3.78
CA ASN A 108 11.53 -9.83 -2.84
C ASN A 108 10.69 -10.87 -3.58
N VAL A 109 11.30 -12.03 -3.82
CA VAL A 109 10.71 -13.12 -4.62
C VAL A 109 9.34 -13.55 -4.07
N ASP A 110 9.22 -13.67 -2.75
CA ASP A 110 8.01 -14.20 -2.10
C ASP A 110 6.81 -13.25 -2.19
N LYS A 111 7.06 -11.93 -2.24
CA LYS A 111 6.00 -10.91 -2.40
C LYS A 111 5.76 -10.51 -3.85
N SER A 112 6.66 -10.90 -4.75
CA SER A 112 6.58 -10.60 -6.18
C SER A 112 5.70 -11.61 -6.90
N THR A 113 4.95 -11.17 -7.91
CA THR A 113 4.32 -12.09 -8.86
C THR A 113 5.32 -12.38 -9.97
N ILE A 114 6.16 -13.41 -9.77
CA ILE A 114 7.26 -13.72 -10.69
C ILE A 114 6.73 -14.45 -11.92
N ILE A 115 5.81 -15.38 -11.80
CA ILE A 115 5.27 -16.05 -12.99
C ILE A 115 4.31 -15.09 -13.67
N PRO A 116 4.53 -14.71 -14.95
CA PRO A 116 3.61 -13.79 -15.63
C PRO A 116 2.20 -14.37 -15.67
N ALA A 117 1.24 -13.59 -15.19
CA ALA A 117 -0.14 -13.98 -15.05
C ALA A 117 -1.07 -12.87 -15.54
N GLN A 118 -2.28 -13.25 -15.95
CA GLN A 118 -3.32 -12.31 -16.34
C GLN A 118 -4.21 -11.91 -15.14
N GLN A 119 -4.20 -12.73 -14.08
CA GLN A 119 -4.80 -12.41 -12.80
C GLN A 119 -3.72 -12.40 -11.71
N PHE A 120 -3.56 -11.29 -11.01
CA PHE A 120 -2.46 -11.12 -10.04
C PHE A 120 -2.81 -10.09 -8.96
N LYS A 121 -2.08 -10.11 -7.84
CA LYS A 121 -2.20 -9.10 -6.78
C LYS A 121 -1.25 -7.93 -7.05
N TYR A 122 -1.75 -6.71 -7.00
CA TYR A 122 -0.94 -5.49 -7.14
C TYR A 122 -1.56 -4.34 -6.34
N LEU A 123 -0.75 -3.63 -5.54
CA LEU A 123 -1.18 -2.52 -4.68
C LEU A 123 -2.40 -2.82 -3.79
N GLY A 124 -2.50 -4.07 -3.31
CA GLY A 124 -3.60 -4.50 -2.45
C GLY A 124 -4.94 -4.71 -3.17
N ALA A 125 -4.92 -4.82 -4.50
CA ALA A 125 -6.03 -5.22 -5.34
C ALA A 125 -5.72 -6.51 -6.11
N ILE A 126 -6.74 -7.25 -6.53
CA ILE A 126 -6.64 -8.30 -7.54
C ILE A 126 -6.92 -7.66 -8.89
N VAL A 127 -6.00 -7.76 -9.82
CA VAL A 127 -6.14 -7.22 -11.17
C VAL A 127 -6.30 -8.38 -12.14
N ASP A 128 -7.31 -8.31 -13.00
CA ASP A 128 -7.60 -9.30 -14.03
C ASP A 128 -7.61 -8.64 -15.41
N THR A 129 -6.59 -8.93 -16.23
CA THR A 129 -6.43 -8.33 -17.55
C THR A 129 -7.34 -8.95 -18.60
N VAL A 130 -7.91 -10.15 -18.37
CA VAL A 130 -8.82 -10.80 -19.33
C VAL A 130 -10.19 -10.16 -19.26
N THR A 131 -10.73 -10.03 -18.06
CA THR A 131 -12.01 -9.37 -17.80
C THR A 131 -11.88 -7.86 -17.80
N GLY A 132 -10.67 -7.33 -17.57
CA GLY A 132 -10.43 -5.90 -17.46
C GLY A 132 -10.99 -5.36 -16.16
N THR A 133 -10.72 -6.02 -15.03
CA THR A 133 -11.28 -5.65 -13.72
C THR A 133 -10.23 -5.53 -12.63
N ILE A 134 -10.49 -4.65 -11.68
CA ILE A 134 -9.76 -4.48 -10.42
C ILE A 134 -10.73 -4.81 -9.30
N THR A 135 -10.39 -5.82 -8.50
CA THR A 135 -11.25 -6.38 -7.47
C THR A 135 -10.59 -6.28 -6.10
N VAL A 136 -11.35 -5.87 -5.09
CA VAL A 136 -10.92 -5.92 -3.70
C VAL A 136 -10.83 -7.40 -3.25
N PRO A 137 -9.70 -7.84 -2.65
CA PRO A 137 -9.60 -9.20 -2.13
C PRO A 137 -10.66 -9.52 -1.07
N ASP A 138 -11.29 -10.68 -1.14
CA ASP A 138 -12.34 -11.09 -0.19
C ASP A 138 -11.86 -11.15 1.26
N GLU A 139 -10.61 -11.59 1.47
CA GLU A 139 -9.97 -11.58 2.79
C GLU A 139 -9.95 -10.18 3.41
N LYS A 140 -9.70 -9.15 2.59
CA LYS A 140 -9.68 -7.75 3.02
C LYS A 140 -11.09 -7.27 3.37
N ARG A 141 -12.09 -7.64 2.58
CA ARG A 141 -13.51 -7.34 2.85
C ARG A 141 -13.98 -8.00 4.16
N ALA A 142 -13.64 -9.26 4.36
CA ALA A 142 -13.95 -10.01 5.58
C ALA A 142 -13.27 -9.39 6.81
N ALA A 143 -12.00 -8.98 6.70
CA ALA A 143 -11.28 -8.31 7.77
C ALA A 143 -11.92 -6.99 8.17
N VAL A 144 -12.36 -6.18 7.21
CA VAL A 144 -13.10 -4.93 7.46
C VAL A 144 -14.39 -5.20 8.24
N MET A 145 -15.21 -6.13 7.76
CA MET A 145 -16.46 -6.49 8.45
C MET A 145 -16.23 -7.03 9.85
N LYS A 146 -15.20 -7.85 10.04
CA LYS A 146 -14.79 -8.33 11.37
C LYS A 146 -14.43 -7.16 12.29
N ASN A 147 -13.58 -6.25 11.84
CA ASN A 147 -13.14 -5.09 12.62
C ASN A 147 -14.32 -4.17 12.98
N ILE A 148 -15.23 -3.91 12.04
CA ILE A 148 -16.45 -3.14 12.29
C ILE A 148 -17.28 -3.77 13.41
N ASN A 149 -17.53 -5.08 13.33
CA ASN A 149 -18.32 -5.80 14.33
C ASN A 149 -17.64 -5.80 15.71
N THR A 150 -16.32 -5.96 15.76
CA THR A 150 -15.55 -5.88 17.00
C THR A 150 -15.63 -4.50 17.64
N LEU A 151 -15.51 -3.43 16.85
CA LEU A 151 -15.59 -2.05 17.35
C LEU A 151 -17.00 -1.69 17.82
N LEU A 152 -18.04 -2.13 17.11
CA LEU A 152 -19.44 -1.93 17.53
C LEU A 152 -19.80 -2.70 18.81
N ALA A 153 -19.14 -3.82 19.09
CA ALA A 153 -19.39 -4.60 20.30
C ALA A 153 -18.98 -3.85 21.58
N ASN A 154 -18.03 -2.90 21.50
CA ASN A 154 -17.61 -2.09 22.65
C ASN A 154 -17.22 -0.66 22.25
N THR A 155 -18.23 0.13 21.90
CA THR A 155 -18.05 1.54 21.51
C THR A 155 -17.57 2.45 22.65
N ARG A 156 -17.65 2.00 23.90
CA ARG A 156 -17.21 2.77 25.08
C ARG A 156 -15.69 2.75 25.28
N ARG A 157 -14.99 1.81 24.65
CA ARG A 157 -13.55 1.62 24.83
C ARG A 157 -12.92 1.15 23.53
N CYS A 158 -12.74 2.08 22.59
CA CYS A 158 -12.10 1.81 21.31
C CYS A 158 -10.65 2.32 21.31
N GLN A 159 -9.73 1.48 20.83
CA GLN A 159 -8.35 1.91 20.63
C GLN A 159 -8.28 2.86 19.42
N VAL A 160 -7.60 4.01 19.57
CA VAL A 160 -7.47 5.00 18.49
C VAL A 160 -6.85 4.38 17.22
N HIS A 161 -5.83 3.52 17.38
CA HIS A 161 -5.24 2.76 16.29
C HIS A 161 -6.25 1.86 15.56
N ALA A 162 -7.20 1.25 16.26
CA ALA A 162 -8.16 0.34 15.64
C ALA A 162 -9.11 1.08 14.68
N ILE A 163 -9.58 2.28 15.07
CA ILE A 163 -10.36 3.15 14.19
C ILE A 163 -9.50 3.67 13.04
N THR A 164 -8.27 4.13 13.33
CA THR A 164 -7.33 4.63 12.31
C THR A 164 -7.05 3.56 11.25
N SER A 165 -6.79 2.32 11.69
CA SER A 165 -6.54 1.17 10.81
C SER A 165 -7.77 0.80 9.98
N LEU A 166 -8.96 0.81 10.58
CA LEU A 166 -10.22 0.58 9.86
C LEU A 166 -10.44 1.66 8.78
N VAL A 167 -10.34 2.94 9.14
CA VAL A 167 -10.47 4.07 8.21
C VAL A 167 -9.48 3.93 7.06
N GLY A 168 -8.19 3.71 7.37
CA GLY A 168 -7.16 3.51 6.35
C GLY A 168 -7.45 2.30 5.44
N THR A 169 -7.98 1.21 6.01
CA THR A 169 -8.36 0.03 5.22
C THR A 169 -9.53 0.34 4.28
N ILE A 170 -10.58 1.03 4.76
CA ILE A 170 -11.72 1.46 3.94
C ILE A 170 -11.25 2.39 2.81
N LEU A 171 -10.47 3.42 3.13
CA LEU A 171 -9.92 4.37 2.16
C LEU A 171 -9.01 3.71 1.13
N SER A 172 -8.24 2.68 1.53
CA SER A 172 -7.40 1.93 0.60
C SER A 172 -8.18 1.13 -0.44
N MET A 173 -9.51 1.02 -0.31
CA MET A 173 -10.40 0.40 -1.29
C MET A 173 -11.18 1.46 -2.10
N SER A 174 -10.89 2.75 -1.95
CA SER A 174 -11.55 3.82 -2.72
C SER A 174 -11.43 3.61 -4.23
N TYR A 175 -10.38 2.91 -4.69
CA TYR A 175 -10.22 2.57 -6.10
C TYR A 175 -11.42 1.79 -6.64
N SER A 176 -12.08 0.91 -5.88
CA SER A 176 -13.21 0.12 -6.38
C SER A 176 -14.55 0.83 -6.18
N PHE A 177 -14.63 1.79 -5.26
CA PHE A 177 -15.90 2.31 -4.76
C PHE A 177 -16.12 3.82 -4.98
N GLY A 178 -15.08 4.55 -5.45
CA GLY A 178 -15.14 5.98 -5.73
C GLY A 178 -14.97 6.89 -4.50
N ASP A 179 -15.03 8.20 -4.74
CA ASP A 179 -14.70 9.23 -3.74
C ASP A 179 -15.74 9.35 -2.62
N ILE A 180 -16.94 8.79 -2.79
CA ILE A 180 -18.00 8.83 -1.78
C ILE A 180 -17.55 8.14 -0.47
N PHE A 181 -16.63 7.18 -0.54
CA PHE A 181 -16.08 6.50 0.65
C PHE A 181 -15.28 7.44 1.55
N VAL A 182 -14.64 8.46 0.99
CA VAL A 182 -13.91 9.48 1.78
C VAL A 182 -14.90 10.30 2.59
N LEU A 183 -16.04 10.68 1.99
CA LEU A 183 -17.10 11.41 2.69
C LEU A 183 -17.77 10.54 3.76
N MET A 184 -18.01 9.27 3.46
CA MET A 184 -18.64 8.30 4.36
C MET A 184 -17.69 7.75 5.44
N THR A 185 -16.43 8.18 5.50
CA THR A 185 -15.46 7.84 6.57
C THR A 185 -15.00 9.06 7.37
N ARG A 186 -15.65 10.21 7.16
CA ARG A 186 -15.21 11.49 7.68
C ARG A 186 -15.38 11.60 9.19
N CYS A 187 -16.48 11.11 9.75
CA CYS A 187 -16.76 11.22 11.18
C CYS A 187 -15.76 10.40 12.00
N MET A 188 -15.44 9.17 11.58
CA MET A 188 -14.38 8.38 12.20
C MET A 188 -13.01 9.06 12.07
N THR A 189 -12.71 9.65 10.91
CA THR A 189 -11.45 10.40 10.70
C THR A 189 -11.36 11.61 11.62
N MET A 190 -12.44 12.37 11.76
CA MET A 190 -12.51 13.52 12.68
C MET A 190 -12.35 13.09 14.12
N TRP A 191 -12.95 11.97 14.52
CA TRP A 191 -12.78 11.40 15.86
C TRP A 191 -11.32 11.04 16.14
N VAL A 192 -10.61 10.42 15.18
CA VAL A 192 -9.17 10.13 15.33
C VAL A 192 -8.37 11.43 15.47
N ASN A 193 -8.62 12.42 14.62
CA ASN A 193 -7.90 13.69 14.66
C ASN A 193 -8.13 14.44 15.97
N ARG A 194 -9.36 14.45 16.49
CA ARG A 194 -9.68 15.03 17.80
C ARG A 194 -8.93 14.31 18.92
N ALA A 195 -8.93 12.97 18.92
CA ALA A 195 -8.21 12.20 19.91
C ALA A 195 -6.72 12.57 19.97
N LEU A 196 -6.06 12.67 18.82
CA LEU A 196 -4.65 13.04 18.73
C LEU A 196 -4.40 14.51 19.12
N ALA A 197 -5.34 15.41 18.80
CA ALA A 197 -5.28 16.81 19.23
C ALA A 197 -5.41 16.95 20.76
N ASP A 198 -6.18 16.08 21.40
CA ASP A 198 -6.36 15.99 22.85
C ASP A 198 -5.22 15.21 23.57
N ALA A 199 -4.05 15.12 22.92
CA ALA A 199 -2.86 14.44 23.41
C ALA A 199 -3.02 12.94 23.71
N HIS A 200 -4.03 12.27 23.14
CA HIS A 200 -4.07 10.81 23.12
C HIS A 200 -3.07 10.23 22.12
N THR A 201 -2.70 8.97 22.34
CA THR A 201 -1.84 8.20 21.45
C THR A 201 -2.67 7.19 20.66
N PHE A 202 -2.08 6.59 19.63
CA PHE A 202 -2.70 5.48 18.91
C PHE A 202 -3.01 4.27 19.83
N GLN A 203 -2.33 4.15 20.97
CA GLN A 203 -2.52 3.10 21.97
C GLN A 203 -3.60 3.45 23.00
N SER A 204 -4.04 4.70 23.06
CA SER A 204 -5.09 5.15 23.96
C SER A 204 -6.43 4.50 23.60
N HIS A 205 -7.23 4.24 24.64
CA HIS A 205 -8.59 3.72 24.51
C HIS A 205 -9.58 4.78 24.96
N ILE A 206 -10.48 5.19 24.06
CA ILE A 206 -11.45 6.25 24.31
C ILE A 206 -12.82 5.85 23.73
N PRO A 207 -13.93 6.41 24.24
CA PRO A 207 -15.26 6.14 23.69
C PRO A 207 -15.46 6.76 22.31
N LEU A 208 -16.20 6.08 21.44
CA LEU A 208 -16.72 6.67 20.21
C LEU A 208 -17.81 7.70 20.54
N ASP A 209 -17.80 8.82 19.83
CA ASP A 209 -18.95 9.72 19.81
C ASP A 209 -20.08 9.16 18.93
N ALA A 210 -21.25 9.80 19.01
CA ALA A 210 -22.43 9.35 18.29
C ALA A 210 -22.27 9.40 16.76
N GLU A 211 -21.48 10.35 16.24
CA GLU A 211 -21.25 10.52 14.80
C GLU A 211 -20.37 9.39 14.25
N ALA A 212 -19.24 9.10 14.91
CA ALA A 212 -18.34 8.03 14.53
C ALA A 212 -18.98 6.64 14.71
N ALA A 213 -19.77 6.45 15.78
CA ALA A 213 -20.53 5.22 15.97
C ALA A 213 -21.61 5.03 14.90
N GLY A 214 -22.30 6.11 14.52
CA GLY A 214 -23.28 6.12 13.43
C GLY A 214 -22.66 5.75 12.08
N GLU A 215 -21.49 6.31 11.78
CA GLU A 215 -20.74 6.00 10.56
C GLU A 215 -20.27 4.54 10.51
N LEU A 216 -19.81 4.02 11.64
CA LEU A 216 -19.43 2.60 11.77
C LEU A 216 -20.64 1.66 11.52
N MET A 217 -21.82 2.08 11.98
CA MET A 217 -23.07 1.35 11.76
C MET A 217 -23.55 1.43 10.31
N PHE A 218 -23.41 2.58 9.66
CA PHE A 218 -23.61 2.73 8.22
C PHE A 218 -22.73 1.74 7.45
N TRP A 219 -21.43 1.69 7.75
CA TRP A 219 -20.52 0.74 7.11
C TRP A 219 -20.98 -0.71 7.32
N ARG A 220 -21.35 -1.10 8.54
CA ARG A 220 -21.87 -2.46 8.80
C ARG A 220 -23.07 -2.83 7.91
N GLN A 221 -23.96 -1.89 7.65
CA GLN A 221 -25.21 -2.13 6.91
C GLN A 221 -25.01 -2.10 5.39
N SER A 222 -24.13 -1.21 4.92
CA SER A 222 -23.97 -0.94 3.49
C SER A 222 -22.78 -1.65 2.86
N PHE A 223 -21.80 -2.13 3.64
CA PHE A 223 -20.55 -2.66 3.08
C PHE A 223 -20.74 -3.85 2.11
N SER A 224 -21.77 -4.68 2.33
CA SER A 224 -22.12 -5.79 1.43
C SER A 224 -22.78 -5.35 0.13
N MET A 225 -23.33 -4.13 0.07
CA MET A 225 -23.96 -3.58 -1.13
C MET A 225 -22.92 -3.20 -2.21
N PHE A 226 -21.64 -3.18 -1.84
CA PHE A 226 -20.56 -2.89 -2.77
C PHE A 226 -19.85 -4.18 -3.18
N ASP A 227 -19.86 -4.46 -4.50
CA ASP A 227 -19.31 -5.68 -5.10
C ASP A 227 -17.79 -5.75 -5.08
N GLY A 228 -17.12 -4.61 -4.92
CA GLY A 228 -15.66 -4.52 -4.81
C GLY A 228 -14.97 -4.55 -6.15
N ILE A 229 -15.69 -4.34 -7.26
CA ILE A 229 -15.19 -4.52 -8.62
C ILE A 229 -15.22 -3.17 -9.35
N LYS A 230 -14.11 -2.84 -10.01
CA LYS A 230 -14.02 -1.70 -10.92
C LYS A 230 -13.45 -2.13 -12.27
N PRO A 231 -14.04 -1.70 -13.40
CA PRO A 231 -13.42 -1.86 -14.72
C PRO A 231 -12.07 -1.11 -14.84
N ILE A 232 -11.08 -1.74 -15.46
CA ILE A 232 -9.76 -1.18 -15.80
C ILE A 232 -9.87 -0.13 -16.91
#